data_AF-N9MIW4-F1
#
_entry.id   AF-N9MIW4-F1
#
_cell.length_a   1.000
_cell.length_b   1.000
_cell.length_c   1.000
_cell.angle_alpha   90.00
_cell.angle_beta   90.00
_cell.angle_gamma   90.00
#
_symmetry.space_group_name_H-M   'P 1'
#
loop_
_entity.id
_entity.type
_entity.pdbx_description
1 polymer ?
#
loop_
_entity_poly.entity_id
_entity_poly.type
_entity_poly.pdbx_seq_one_letter_code
_entity_poly.pdbx_strand_id
1 'polypeptide(L)'
;MKPFQFLPLLSILFPTITQAENLSVIPYFQGYGTYEFGVIVKKLMPKEQHVWWDYLSNEKNIKWLTSGSKEIINYDGSIESSRQGLVRINVLGSTPTILKDRKYELPWTITYKGGQARFGVTKVLLEPGDITNGCFGYPTSNCSFEHIPSLKKQGIITKKICLDKTKNSLVYEAYQLSAAGKKTTYLYKVNSIGSGGDSTSFELYYSSNAQEFCSQIDVF
;
A
#
# COMPACT_ATOMS: atom_id res chain seq x y z
N MET A 1 -64.78 -22.89 25.40
CA MET A 1 -64.71 -21.91 24.28
C MET A 1 -63.77 -20.79 24.74
N LYS A 2 -62.64 -20.40 24.14
CA LYS A 2 -61.76 -20.78 23.01
C LYS A 2 -60.34 -20.39 23.50
N PRO A 3 -59.24 -21.04 23.06
CA PRO A 3 -57.89 -20.67 23.49
C PRO A 3 -57.38 -19.46 22.70
N PHE A 4 -56.69 -18.54 23.37
CA PHE A 4 -55.90 -17.47 22.76
C PHE A 4 -54.59 -18.08 22.23
N GLN A 5 -54.39 -18.08 20.92
CA GLN A 5 -53.12 -18.45 20.32
C GLN A 5 -52.22 -17.22 20.20
N PHE A 6 -51.06 -17.30 20.84
CA PHE A 6 -49.89 -16.47 20.57
C PHE A 6 -49.36 -16.75 19.16
N LEU A 7 -48.99 -15.69 18.43
CA LEU A 7 -48.12 -15.77 17.25
C LEU A 7 -46.94 -14.82 17.47
N PRO A 8 -45.68 -15.31 17.55
CA PRO A 8 -44.52 -14.44 17.49
C PRO A 8 -44.17 -14.17 16.02
N LEU A 9 -44.02 -12.90 15.66
CA LEU A 9 -43.48 -12.49 14.37
C LEU A 9 -41.97 -12.80 14.36
N LEU A 10 -41.56 -13.77 13.53
CA LEU A 10 -40.15 -14.10 13.30
C LEU A 10 -39.59 -13.17 12.22
N SER A 11 -38.91 -12.10 12.62
CA SER A 11 -38.22 -11.19 11.69
C SER A 11 -36.95 -11.85 11.15
N ILE A 12 -37.00 -12.37 9.93
CA ILE A 12 -35.85 -12.92 9.22
C ILE A 12 -35.02 -11.74 8.69
N LEU A 13 -33.90 -11.45 9.37
CA LEU A 13 -32.84 -10.57 8.84
C LEU A 13 -32.08 -11.34 7.76
N PHE A 14 -32.40 -11.09 6.49
CA PHE A 14 -31.56 -11.53 5.38
C PHE A 14 -30.30 -10.66 5.33
N PRO A 15 -29.09 -11.22 5.46
CA PRO A 15 -27.88 -10.46 5.20
C PRO A 15 -27.86 -10.12 3.71
N THR A 16 -27.86 -8.82 3.38
CA THR A 16 -27.60 -8.36 2.02
C THR A 16 -26.19 -8.78 1.64
N ILE A 17 -26.09 -9.80 0.80
CA ILE A 17 -24.83 -10.16 0.13
C ILE A 17 -24.55 -9.00 -0.84
N THR A 18 -23.73 -8.05 -0.41
CA THR A 18 -23.16 -7.04 -1.30
C THR A 18 -22.24 -7.77 -2.27
N GLN A 19 -22.72 -7.96 -3.49
CA GLN A 19 -21.93 -8.52 -4.58
C GLN A 19 -20.78 -7.53 -4.86
N ALA A 20 -19.53 -8.00 -4.74
CA ALA A 20 -18.36 -7.20 -5.04
C ALA A 20 -18.47 -6.68 -6.49
N GLU A 21 -18.45 -5.36 -6.66
CA GLU A 21 -18.50 -4.71 -7.97
C GLU A 21 -17.33 -5.25 -8.83
N ASN A 22 -17.64 -5.85 -9.97
CA ASN A 22 -16.62 -6.37 -10.88
C ASN A 22 -15.96 -5.19 -11.62
N LEU A 23 -14.95 -4.61 -10.99
CA LEU A 23 -14.29 -3.40 -11.44
C LEU A 23 -13.42 -3.67 -12.68
N SER A 24 -13.58 -2.85 -13.72
CA SER A 24 -12.79 -2.99 -14.94
C SER A 24 -11.32 -2.62 -14.69
N VAL A 25 -10.39 -3.35 -15.30
CA VAL A 25 -8.96 -3.04 -15.26
C VAL A 25 -8.57 -2.19 -16.46
N ILE A 26 -7.71 -1.19 -16.26
CA ILE A 26 -7.21 -0.35 -17.35
C ILE A 26 -6.50 -1.23 -18.41
N PRO A 27 -6.71 -1.01 -19.73
CA PRO A 27 -6.24 -1.90 -20.79
C PRO A 27 -4.76 -2.30 -20.71
N TYR A 28 -3.86 -1.36 -20.40
CA TYR A 28 -2.42 -1.64 -20.33
C TYR A 28 -2.01 -2.54 -19.15
N PHE A 29 -2.95 -2.82 -18.23
CA PHE A 29 -2.76 -3.63 -17.03
C PHE A 29 -3.67 -4.88 -17.02
N GLN A 30 -4.35 -5.16 -18.13
CA GLN A 30 -5.10 -6.40 -18.33
C GLN A 30 -4.18 -7.63 -18.20
N GLY A 31 -4.70 -8.70 -17.61
CA GLY A 31 -3.96 -9.95 -17.38
C GLY A 31 -3.09 -9.99 -16.12
N TYR A 32 -2.80 -8.85 -15.49
CA TYR A 32 -2.09 -8.81 -14.20
C TYR A 32 -3.03 -9.15 -13.06
N GLY A 33 -2.61 -10.02 -12.12
CA GLY A 33 -3.38 -10.32 -10.91
C GLY A 33 -3.35 -9.18 -9.90
N THR A 34 -4.32 -9.19 -8.96
CA THR A 34 -4.36 -8.27 -7.81
C THR A 34 -3.72 -8.92 -6.59
N TYR A 35 -3.05 -8.12 -5.77
CA TYR A 35 -2.62 -8.50 -4.42
C TYR A 35 -3.57 -7.93 -3.38
N GLU A 36 -3.84 -8.74 -2.35
CA GLU A 36 -4.30 -8.19 -1.08
C GLU A 36 -3.10 -7.49 -0.40
N PHE A 37 -3.30 -6.33 0.20
CA PHE A 37 -2.22 -5.47 0.71
C PHE A 37 -1.22 -6.18 1.62
N GLY A 38 -1.68 -6.98 2.56
CA GLY A 38 -0.80 -7.71 3.47
C GLY A 38 0.08 -8.72 2.73
N VAL A 39 -0.42 -9.28 1.62
CA VAL A 39 0.33 -10.27 0.82
C VAL A 39 1.52 -9.59 0.16
N ILE A 40 1.30 -8.44 -0.47
CA ILE A 40 2.39 -7.70 -1.13
C ILE A 40 3.36 -7.12 -0.10
N VAL A 41 2.89 -6.62 1.04
CA VAL A 41 3.78 -6.19 2.14
C VAL A 41 4.64 -7.35 2.62
N LYS A 42 4.06 -8.53 2.87
CA LYS A 42 4.84 -9.72 3.28
C LYS A 42 5.85 -10.16 2.22
N LYS A 43 5.52 -10.03 0.93
CA LYS A 43 6.47 -10.27 -0.17
C LYS A 43 7.61 -9.27 -0.13
N LEU A 44 7.33 -7.99 0.12
CA LEU A 44 8.32 -6.92 0.18
C LEU A 44 9.22 -6.99 1.41
N MET A 45 8.76 -7.55 2.53
CA MET A 45 9.65 -7.87 3.66
C MET A 45 10.75 -8.84 3.20
N PRO A 46 12.05 -8.50 3.31
CA PRO A 46 13.12 -9.35 2.80
C PRO A 46 13.43 -10.52 3.74
N LYS A 47 14.09 -11.54 3.22
CA LYS A 47 14.66 -12.64 4.05
C LYS A 47 16.09 -12.33 4.50
N GLU A 48 16.81 -11.57 3.67
CA GLU A 48 18.20 -11.20 3.84
C GLU A 48 18.33 -9.74 4.24
N GLN A 49 19.51 -9.34 4.71
CA GLN A 49 19.77 -7.96 5.13
C GLN A 49 19.74 -6.98 3.96
N HIS A 50 20.17 -7.44 2.79
CA HIS A 50 20.35 -6.60 1.61
C HIS A 50 19.23 -6.87 0.62
N VAL A 51 18.69 -5.80 0.02
CA VAL A 51 17.64 -5.88 -1.00
C VAL A 51 18.19 -5.31 -2.29
N TRP A 52 18.32 -6.15 -3.31
CA TRP A 52 18.81 -5.73 -4.62
C TRP A 52 17.69 -5.19 -5.50
N TRP A 53 18.05 -4.41 -6.52
CA TRP A 53 17.11 -3.77 -7.44
C TRP A 53 16.27 -4.76 -8.24
N ASP A 54 16.71 -6.01 -8.37
CA ASP A 54 16.01 -7.10 -9.03
C ASP A 54 15.12 -7.92 -8.09
N TYR A 55 15.01 -7.53 -6.82
CA TYR A 55 14.07 -8.16 -5.90
C TYR A 55 12.65 -8.12 -6.48
N LEU A 56 11.99 -9.27 -6.52
CA LEU A 56 10.67 -9.46 -7.15
C LEU A 56 10.58 -9.07 -8.64
N SER A 57 11.71 -8.97 -9.35
CA SER A 57 11.74 -8.60 -10.79
C SER A 57 10.94 -9.56 -11.68
N ASN A 58 10.90 -10.84 -11.31
CA ASN A 58 10.19 -11.91 -12.02
C ASN A 58 8.76 -12.15 -11.47
N GLU A 59 8.26 -11.32 -10.56
CA GLU A 59 6.88 -11.45 -10.07
C GLU A 59 5.88 -11.08 -11.17
N LYS A 60 5.09 -12.07 -11.60
CA LYS A 60 4.11 -11.94 -12.70
C LYS A 60 3.08 -10.81 -12.55
N ASN A 61 2.81 -10.38 -11.31
CA ASN A 61 1.81 -9.37 -11.00
C ASN A 61 2.40 -7.96 -10.85
N ILE A 62 3.69 -7.78 -11.07
CA ILE A 62 4.34 -6.46 -11.08
C ILE A 62 4.77 -6.13 -12.51
N LYS A 63 4.26 -5.01 -13.03
CA LYS A 63 4.69 -4.46 -14.32
C LYS A 63 5.80 -3.44 -14.08
N TRP A 64 7.04 -3.83 -14.27
CA TRP A 64 8.16 -2.89 -14.19
C TRP A 64 8.13 -1.89 -15.35
N LEU A 65 8.26 -0.60 -15.04
CA LEU A 65 8.28 0.50 -16.01
C LEU A 65 9.70 0.92 -16.39
N THR A 66 10.68 0.66 -15.52
CA THR A 66 12.09 0.97 -15.76
C THR A 66 12.90 -0.28 -16.09
N SER A 67 13.86 -0.14 -17.01
CA SER A 67 14.89 -1.16 -17.27
C SER A 67 15.97 -1.06 -16.20
N GLY A 68 15.78 -1.77 -15.08
CA GLY A 68 16.68 -1.72 -13.92
C GLY A 68 16.51 -0.44 -13.07
N SER A 69 17.53 -0.13 -12.27
CA SER A 69 17.61 1.10 -11.47
C SER A 69 18.13 2.28 -12.30
N LYS A 70 17.62 3.48 -12.03
CA LYS A 70 18.09 4.75 -12.58
C LYS A 70 18.69 5.59 -11.47
N GLU A 71 19.92 6.04 -11.65
CA GLU A 71 20.59 6.99 -10.77
C GLU A 71 20.39 8.42 -11.25
N ILE A 72 20.13 9.34 -10.32
CA ILE A 72 20.16 10.78 -10.52
C ILE A 72 21.13 11.41 -9.52
N ILE A 73 21.81 12.47 -9.95
CA ILE A 73 22.63 13.31 -9.07
C ILE A 73 21.82 14.58 -8.81
N ASN A 74 21.48 14.81 -7.55
CA ASN A 74 20.75 15.99 -7.10
C ASN A 74 21.66 17.23 -7.12
N TYR A 75 21.05 18.42 -7.03
CA TYR A 75 21.78 19.68 -7.05
C TYR A 75 22.81 19.81 -5.89
N ASP A 76 22.53 19.21 -4.74
CA ASP A 76 23.41 19.16 -3.58
C ASP A 76 24.54 18.11 -3.68
N GLY A 77 24.62 17.40 -4.81
CA GLY A 77 25.58 16.33 -5.06
C GLY A 77 25.20 14.97 -4.47
N SER A 78 24.04 14.86 -3.80
CA SER A 78 23.53 13.58 -3.34
C SER A 78 23.09 12.70 -4.53
N ILE A 79 23.22 11.38 -4.38
CA ILE A 79 22.83 10.42 -5.42
C ILE A 79 21.60 9.66 -4.94
N GLU A 80 20.57 9.63 -5.78
CA GLU A 80 19.39 8.81 -5.58
C GLU A 80 19.24 7.80 -6.72
N SER A 81 18.93 6.56 -6.35
CA SER A 81 18.56 5.51 -7.29
C SER A 81 17.09 5.17 -7.14
N SER A 82 16.44 4.88 -8.26
CA SER A 82 15.06 4.39 -8.24
C SER A 82 14.77 3.32 -9.30
N ARG A 83 13.84 2.43 -8.99
CA ARG A 83 13.23 1.49 -9.95
C ARG A 83 11.73 1.51 -9.74
N GLN A 84 10.96 1.69 -10.81
CA GLN A 84 9.52 1.89 -10.70
C GLN A 84 8.74 0.80 -11.44
N GLY A 85 7.62 0.39 -10.86
CA GLY A 85 6.65 -0.50 -11.47
C GLY A 85 5.22 -0.14 -11.09
N LEU A 86 4.27 -0.87 -11.67
CA LEU A 86 2.85 -0.81 -11.36
C LEU A 86 2.37 -2.17 -10.86
N VAL A 87 1.47 -2.15 -9.90
CA VAL A 87 0.89 -3.34 -9.27
C VAL A 87 -0.58 -3.09 -8.95
N ARG A 88 -1.41 -4.12 -9.04
CA ARG A 88 -2.81 -4.04 -8.56
C ARG A 88 -2.86 -4.44 -7.10
N ILE A 89 -3.42 -3.58 -6.27
CA ILE A 89 -3.56 -3.83 -4.83
C ILE A 89 -4.98 -3.47 -4.40
N ASN A 90 -5.60 -4.39 -3.65
CA ASN A 90 -6.77 -4.11 -2.83
C ASN A 90 -6.39 -4.19 -1.34
N VAL A 91 -6.99 -3.35 -0.52
CA VAL A 91 -6.84 -3.39 0.93
C VAL A 91 -8.16 -3.88 1.52
N LEU A 92 -8.18 -5.11 2.04
CA LEU A 92 -9.41 -5.72 2.58
C LEU A 92 -10.58 -5.74 1.58
N GLY A 93 -10.30 -5.89 0.28
CA GLY A 93 -11.30 -5.85 -0.79
C GLY A 93 -11.66 -4.44 -1.30
N SER A 94 -11.17 -3.38 -0.67
CA SER A 94 -11.28 -2.01 -1.19
C SER A 94 -10.18 -1.74 -2.21
N THR A 95 -10.55 -1.20 -3.37
CA THR A 95 -9.64 -0.92 -4.47
C THR A 95 -9.77 0.56 -4.86
N PRO A 96 -8.65 1.29 -5.04
CA PRO A 96 -8.70 2.66 -5.54
C PRO A 96 -9.21 2.65 -6.97
N THR A 97 -10.00 3.65 -7.34
CA THR A 97 -10.65 3.69 -8.66
C THR A 97 -10.45 5.03 -9.33
N ILE A 98 -10.58 5.05 -10.65
CA ILE A 98 -10.54 6.25 -11.48
C ILE A 98 -11.69 6.24 -12.47
N LEU A 99 -12.39 7.38 -12.58
CA LEU A 99 -13.41 7.61 -13.58
C LEU A 99 -12.75 8.12 -14.88
N LYS A 100 -12.96 7.39 -15.97
CA LYS A 100 -12.67 7.82 -17.34
C LYS A 100 -13.96 7.81 -18.15
N ASP A 101 -14.02 7.05 -19.24
CA ASP A 101 -15.25 6.65 -19.92
C ASP A 101 -16.16 5.77 -19.05
N ARG A 102 -15.55 5.04 -18.10
CA ARG A 102 -16.22 4.29 -17.02
C ARG A 102 -15.28 4.18 -15.82
N LYS A 103 -15.75 3.53 -14.76
CA LYS A 103 -14.97 3.29 -13.54
C LYS A 103 -13.96 2.17 -13.77
N TYR A 104 -12.68 2.45 -13.51
CA TYR A 104 -11.60 1.47 -13.58
C TYR A 104 -10.88 1.34 -12.25
N GLU A 105 -10.24 0.18 -12.03
CA GLU A 105 -9.21 0.01 -11.02
C GLU A 105 -8.03 0.94 -11.31
N LEU A 106 -7.69 1.78 -10.35
CA LEU A 106 -6.47 2.57 -10.36
C LEU A 106 -5.32 1.65 -9.89
N PRO A 107 -4.21 1.52 -10.63
CA PRO A 107 -3.07 0.76 -10.16
C PRO A 107 -2.42 1.44 -8.95
N TRP A 108 -1.49 0.74 -8.33
CA TRP A 108 -0.54 1.30 -7.38
C TRP A 108 0.83 1.38 -8.03
N THR A 109 1.50 2.50 -7.84
CA THR A 109 2.91 2.66 -8.13
C THR A 109 3.73 2.00 -7.02
N ILE A 110 4.64 1.11 -7.42
CA ILE A 110 5.67 0.55 -6.55
C ILE A 110 7.02 1.14 -6.96
N THR A 111 7.66 1.86 -6.05
CA THR A 111 8.95 2.51 -6.30
C THR A 111 9.99 2.01 -5.31
N TYR A 112 11.01 1.33 -5.80
CA TYR A 112 12.22 1.03 -5.03
C TYR A 112 13.08 2.29 -5.01
N LYS A 113 13.59 2.66 -3.83
CA LYS A 113 14.48 3.81 -3.63
C LYS A 113 15.73 3.40 -2.84
N GLY A 114 16.82 4.10 -3.09
CA GLY A 114 18.12 3.91 -2.45
C GLY A 114 19.07 5.06 -2.80
N GLY A 115 20.27 5.05 -2.22
CA GLY A 115 21.35 5.97 -2.57
C GLY A 115 22.01 5.57 -3.90
N GLN A 116 23.34 5.40 -3.91
CA GLN A 116 24.01 4.78 -5.06
C GLN A 116 23.52 3.34 -5.26
N ALA A 117 23.25 2.95 -6.51
CA ALA A 117 22.63 1.69 -6.88
C ALA A 117 23.45 0.47 -6.41
N ARG A 118 24.78 0.59 -6.33
CA ARG A 118 25.64 -0.47 -5.80
C ARG A 118 25.35 -0.84 -4.33
N PHE A 119 24.65 0.00 -3.59
CA PHE A 119 24.24 -0.26 -2.20
C PHE A 119 22.80 -0.78 -2.07
N GLY A 120 22.13 -1.05 -3.19
CA GLY A 120 20.81 -1.66 -3.20
C GLY A 120 19.68 -0.72 -2.76
N VAL A 121 18.54 -1.33 -2.49
CA VAL A 121 17.28 -0.69 -2.11
C VAL A 121 17.25 -0.50 -0.60
N THR A 122 16.95 0.72 -0.16
CA THR A 122 16.79 1.04 1.27
C THR A 122 15.33 1.17 1.67
N LYS A 123 14.46 1.54 0.72
CA LYS A 123 13.01 1.59 0.96
C LYS A 123 12.17 1.32 -0.29
N VAL A 124 10.91 0.97 -0.06
CA VAL A 124 9.90 0.78 -1.10
C VAL A 124 8.68 1.64 -0.80
N LEU A 125 8.30 2.46 -1.76
CA LEU A 125 7.09 3.29 -1.72
C LEU A 125 5.97 2.59 -2.49
N LEU A 126 4.78 2.57 -1.89
CA LEU A 126 3.53 2.08 -2.47
C LEU A 126 2.50 3.21 -2.42
N GLU A 127 2.13 3.69 -3.60
CA GLU A 127 1.22 4.82 -3.77
C GLU A 127 0.07 4.42 -4.70
N PRO A 128 -1.20 4.60 -4.32
CA PRO A 128 -2.30 4.42 -5.25
C PRO A 128 -2.22 5.52 -6.32
N GLY A 129 -2.20 5.10 -7.58
CA GLY A 129 -1.96 5.95 -8.72
C GLY A 129 -0.89 5.42 -9.67
N ASP A 130 -0.80 6.05 -10.84
CA ASP A 130 0.28 5.88 -11.81
C ASP A 130 1.04 7.21 -12.02
N ILE A 131 1.98 7.22 -12.96
CA ILE A 131 2.77 8.42 -13.29
C ILE A 131 1.94 9.63 -13.76
N THR A 132 0.66 9.43 -14.08
CA THR A 132 -0.23 10.46 -14.61
C THR A 132 -1.34 10.82 -13.63
N ASN A 133 -1.82 9.85 -12.86
CA ASN A 133 -3.01 10.00 -12.00
C ASN A 133 -2.66 9.56 -10.58
N GLY A 134 -2.50 10.52 -9.67
CA GLY A 134 -2.46 10.26 -8.23
C GLY A 134 -3.85 10.00 -7.66
N CYS A 135 -3.94 9.22 -6.58
CA CYS A 135 -5.21 8.98 -5.89
C CYS A 135 -5.46 10.08 -4.85
N PHE A 136 -6.14 11.15 -5.23
CA PHE A 136 -6.54 12.24 -4.33
C PHE A 136 -7.74 12.99 -4.92
N GLY A 137 -8.95 12.60 -4.53
CA GLY A 137 -10.17 13.23 -5.04
C GLY A 137 -10.44 12.99 -6.52
N TYR A 138 -11.40 13.73 -7.10
CA TYR A 138 -11.85 13.53 -8.48
C TYR A 138 -10.71 13.67 -9.50
N PRO A 139 -10.61 12.78 -10.52
CA PRO A 139 -11.55 11.72 -10.89
C PRO A 139 -11.32 10.37 -10.17
N THR A 140 -10.48 10.35 -9.13
CA THR A 140 -10.18 9.15 -8.35
C THR A 140 -11.06 9.03 -7.10
N SER A 141 -11.16 7.81 -6.55
CA SER A 141 -11.87 7.54 -5.30
C SER A 141 -11.34 6.28 -4.62
N ASN A 142 -11.76 6.05 -3.37
CA ASN A 142 -11.29 4.96 -2.51
C ASN A 142 -9.77 5.01 -2.30
N CYS A 143 -9.25 6.18 -1.93
CA CYS A 143 -7.81 6.43 -1.82
C CYS A 143 -7.27 6.33 -0.39
N SER A 144 -8.13 6.10 0.60
CA SER A 144 -7.76 5.97 2.02
C SER A 144 -8.02 4.58 2.54
N PHE A 145 -7.08 4.05 3.32
CA PHE A 145 -7.07 2.63 3.67
C PHE A 145 -6.71 2.33 5.13
N GLU A 146 -7.54 1.47 5.73
CA GLU A 146 -7.25 0.78 6.98
C GLU A 146 -6.52 -0.54 6.70
N HIS A 147 -5.25 -0.61 7.07
CA HIS A 147 -4.31 -1.63 6.60
C HIS A 147 -3.92 -2.67 7.65
N ILE A 148 -4.04 -2.35 8.95
CA ILE A 148 -3.61 -3.25 10.03
C ILE A 148 -4.33 -4.62 9.99
N PRO A 149 -5.66 -4.72 9.74
CA PRO A 149 -6.31 -6.02 9.66
C PRO A 149 -5.78 -6.87 8.49
N SER A 150 -5.40 -6.22 7.38
CA SER A 150 -4.81 -6.87 6.21
C SER A 150 -3.44 -7.49 6.54
N LEU A 151 -2.57 -6.73 7.21
CA LEU A 151 -1.28 -7.21 7.69
C LEU A 151 -1.43 -8.42 8.63
N LYS A 152 -2.34 -8.32 9.61
CA LYS A 152 -2.60 -9.39 10.59
C LYS A 152 -3.08 -10.68 9.92
N LYS A 153 -3.94 -10.60 8.89
CA LYS A 153 -4.40 -11.77 8.12
C LYS A 153 -3.25 -12.55 7.47
N GLN A 154 -2.12 -11.89 7.19
CA GLN A 154 -0.92 -12.53 6.63
C GLN A 154 0.10 -12.97 7.68
N GLY A 155 -0.26 -12.92 8.97
CA GLY A 155 0.64 -13.27 10.07
C GLY A 155 1.77 -12.27 10.27
N ILE A 156 1.58 -11.01 9.87
CA ILE A 156 2.51 -9.92 10.18
C ILE A 156 2.10 -9.34 11.54
N ILE A 157 3.04 -9.37 12.48
CA ILE A 157 2.93 -8.69 13.76
C ILE A 157 3.29 -7.23 13.55
N THR A 158 2.40 -6.33 14.00
CA THR A 158 2.55 -4.88 13.90
C THR A 158 2.73 -4.28 15.29
N LYS A 159 3.84 -3.59 15.53
CA LYS A 159 4.06 -2.78 16.73
C LYS A 159 4.15 -1.32 16.33
N LYS A 160 3.27 -0.47 16.86
CA LYS A 160 3.36 0.97 16.63
C LYS A 160 4.65 1.52 17.27
N ILE A 161 5.39 2.34 16.53
CA ILE A 161 6.66 2.92 16.94
C ILE A 161 6.75 4.38 16.49
N CYS A 162 7.72 5.13 17.02
CA CYS A 162 7.77 6.58 16.92
C CYS A 162 6.48 7.23 17.49
N LEU A 163 6.45 8.54 17.68
CA LEU A 163 5.23 9.23 18.10
C LEU A 163 4.34 9.49 16.89
N ASP A 164 3.03 9.25 17.03
CA ASP A 164 2.04 9.74 16.08
C ASP A 164 2.14 11.26 15.98
N LYS A 165 2.16 11.75 14.75
CA LYS A 165 2.24 13.19 14.50
C LYS A 165 1.26 13.57 13.41
N THR A 166 0.65 14.73 13.62
CA THR A 166 -0.13 15.42 12.60
C THR A 166 0.63 16.69 12.25
N LYS A 167 0.94 16.90 10.97
CA LYS A 167 1.52 18.16 10.47
C LYS A 167 0.64 18.65 9.34
N ASN A 168 0.02 19.82 9.53
CA ASN A 168 -1.00 20.33 8.61
C ASN A 168 -2.12 19.29 8.39
N SER A 169 -2.40 18.97 7.13
CA SER A 169 -3.38 17.97 6.69
C SER A 169 -2.84 16.53 6.62
N LEU A 170 -1.60 16.30 7.08
CA LEU A 170 -0.94 15.00 7.01
C LEU A 170 -0.92 14.31 8.37
N VAL A 171 -1.38 13.06 8.39
CA VAL A 171 -1.34 12.16 9.54
C VAL A 171 -0.32 11.06 9.26
N TYR A 172 0.63 10.89 10.18
CA TYR A 172 1.74 9.97 10.02
C TYR A 172 1.67 8.87 11.08
N GLU A 173 1.81 7.63 10.64
CA GLU A 173 1.83 6.46 11.52
C GLU A 173 3.00 5.55 11.17
N ALA A 174 3.77 5.17 12.18
CA ALA A 174 4.96 4.36 12.04
C ALA A 174 4.81 3.01 12.76
N TYR A 175 5.23 1.93 12.11
CA TYR A 175 5.06 0.57 12.60
C TYR A 175 6.31 -0.26 12.36
N GLN A 176 6.73 -1.02 13.37
CA GLN A 176 7.64 -2.13 13.20
C GLN A 176 6.85 -3.37 12.79
N LEU A 177 7.25 -4.00 11.69
CA LEU A 177 6.66 -5.22 11.16
C LEU A 177 7.57 -6.42 11.43
N SER A 178 6.99 -7.54 11.85
CA SER A 178 7.71 -8.80 12.03
C SER A 178 6.87 -9.98 11.53
N ALA A 179 7.49 -10.91 10.81
CA ALA A 179 6.83 -12.09 10.28
C ALA A 179 7.81 -13.27 10.24
N ALA A 180 7.29 -14.50 10.36
CA ALA A 180 8.13 -15.70 10.34
C ALA A 180 8.94 -15.81 9.05
N GLY A 181 10.25 -16.07 9.19
CA GLY A 181 11.19 -16.22 8.06
C GLY A 181 11.47 -14.92 7.30
N LYS A 182 11.10 -13.75 7.85
CA LYS A 182 11.36 -12.44 7.29
C LYS A 182 12.18 -11.59 8.25
N LYS A 183 12.98 -10.67 7.71
CA LYS A 183 13.61 -9.61 8.49
C LYS A 183 12.55 -8.62 8.97
N THR A 184 12.86 -7.96 10.09
CA THR A 184 12.10 -6.80 10.55
C THR A 184 12.10 -5.74 9.46
N THR A 185 10.95 -5.13 9.22
CA THR A 185 10.77 -4.04 8.25
C THR A 185 9.93 -2.97 8.91
N TYR A 186 10.15 -1.71 8.55
CA TYR A 186 9.43 -0.59 9.15
C TYR A 186 8.45 -0.03 8.13
N LEU A 187 7.19 0.08 8.52
CA LEU A 187 6.14 0.64 7.70
C LEU A 187 5.83 2.05 8.17
N TYR A 188 5.89 3.00 7.25
CA TYR A 188 5.46 4.37 7.45
C TYR A 188 4.22 4.62 6.58
N LYS A 189 3.10 4.93 7.22
CA LYS A 189 1.85 5.30 6.56
C LYS A 189 1.72 6.81 6.59
N VAL A 190 1.43 7.38 5.42
CA VAL A 190 1.11 8.80 5.29
C VAL A 190 -0.33 8.91 4.81
N ASN A 191 -1.17 9.55 5.61
CA ASN A 191 -2.51 9.93 5.23
C ASN A 191 -2.57 11.42 4.97
N SER A 192 -3.06 11.82 3.79
CA SER A 192 -3.40 13.22 3.50
C SER A 192 -4.90 13.39 3.53
N ILE A 193 -5.39 14.36 4.30
CA ILE A 193 -6.82 14.66 4.45
C ILE A 193 -7.03 16.15 4.17
N GLY A 194 -7.73 16.47 3.09
CA GLY A 194 -8.04 17.85 2.72
C GLY A 194 -9.41 18.00 2.07
N SER A 195 -9.79 19.24 1.78
CA SER A 195 -11.06 19.53 1.09
C SER A 195 -11.14 18.93 -0.32
N GLY A 196 -10.00 18.66 -0.95
CA GLY A 196 -9.91 18.00 -2.25
C GLY A 196 -10.09 16.48 -2.21
N GLY A 197 -10.03 15.86 -1.03
CA GLY A 197 -10.12 14.40 -0.86
C GLY A 197 -9.16 13.86 0.19
N ASP A 198 -9.07 12.54 0.24
CA ASP A 198 -8.14 11.80 1.07
C ASP A 198 -7.22 10.92 0.24
N SER A 199 -6.05 10.58 0.78
CA SER A 199 -5.12 9.63 0.18
C SER A 199 -4.27 8.96 1.25
N THR A 200 -3.87 7.71 0.98
CA THR A 200 -2.92 6.95 1.79
C THR A 200 -1.77 6.48 0.91
N SER A 201 -0.54 6.73 1.35
CA SER A 201 0.66 6.07 0.83
C SER A 201 1.35 5.27 1.93
N PHE A 202 2.15 4.30 1.50
CA PHE A 202 2.91 3.43 2.39
C PHE A 202 4.37 3.38 1.97
N GLU A 203 5.27 3.51 2.93
CA GLU A 203 6.71 3.31 2.73
C GLU A 203 7.20 2.17 3.62
N LEU A 204 7.88 1.19 3.02
CA LEU A 204 8.57 0.11 3.70
C LEU A 204 10.05 0.41 3.73
N TYR A 205 10.60 0.63 4.92
CA TYR A 205 12.00 0.90 5.17
C TYR A 205 12.73 -0.36 5.65
N TYR A 206 13.93 -0.59 5.12
CA TYR A 206 14.82 -1.69 5.49
C TYR A 206 15.92 -1.26 6.46
N SER A 207 15.64 -0.29 7.34
CA SER A 207 16.54 0.18 8.38
C SER A 207 16.95 -0.97 9.33
N SER A 208 18.12 -0.88 9.95
CA SER A 208 18.63 -1.94 10.82
C SER A 208 17.89 -2.04 12.16
N ASN A 209 17.34 -0.93 12.64
CA ASN A 209 16.64 -0.84 13.91
C ASN A 209 15.65 0.35 13.93
N ALA A 210 14.82 0.41 14.98
CA ALA A 210 13.75 1.41 15.09
C ALA A 210 14.28 2.84 15.28
N GLN A 211 15.44 3.00 15.93
CA GLN A 211 16.04 4.32 16.13
C GLN A 211 16.52 4.91 14.80
N GLU A 212 17.21 4.10 13.99
CA GLU A 212 17.62 4.48 12.64
C GLU A 212 16.41 4.84 11.78
N PHE A 213 15.38 3.99 11.77
CA PHE A 213 14.14 4.26 11.05
C PHE A 213 13.46 5.56 11.49
N CYS A 214 13.26 5.79 12.80
CA CYS A 214 12.62 7.01 13.29
C CYS A 214 13.46 8.27 12.97
N SER A 215 14.77 8.15 12.72
CA SER A 215 15.63 9.27 12.28
C SER A 215 15.59 9.54 10.77
N GLN A 216 15.16 8.55 9.97
CA GLN A 216 15.08 8.63 8.50
C GLN A 216 13.73 9.16 8.00
N ILE A 217 12.67 9.07 8.81
CA ILE A 217 11.36 9.59 8.45
C ILE A 217 11.31 11.09 8.72
N ASP A 218 10.87 11.84 7.71
CA ASP A 218 10.93 13.30 7.70
C ASP A 218 9.80 13.88 8.55
N VAL A 219 10.03 13.92 9.87
CA VAL A 219 9.13 14.57 10.84
C VAL A 219 9.89 15.49 11.81
N PHE A 220 11.05 15.98 11.38
CA PHE A 220 11.95 16.83 12.17
C PHE A 220 12.48 17.99 11.33
#